data_AF-A0A0G1XZI9-F1
#
_entry.id   AF-A0A0G1XZI9-F1
#
_cell.length_a   1.000
_cell.length_b   1.000
_cell.length_c   1.000
_cell.angle_alpha   90.00
_cell.angle_beta   90.00
_cell.angle_gamma   90.00
#
_symmetry.space_group_name_H-M   'P 1'
#
loop_
_entity.id
_entity.type
_entity.pdbx_description
1 polymer ?
#
loop_
_entity_poly.entity_id
_entity_poly.type
_entity_poly.pdbx_seq_one_letter_code
_entity_poly.pdbx_strand_id
1 'polypeptide(L)'
;MQPLNDDDMEEHDQLTNIEHESIRMYVRRFMAEHPPRAPFHIRALDWGEAAFLGSHTSGTFAYARFAGAAFAVVLFVGFGTSYAAQSALPGQALYGVKVNVNEKVAGALAITPVSRAQFSAQLTERRLEEAEMLAAANELSPEISVEIQSRIEETTTSFNSHVADLAEWGDGTVAAADAQSDMEAKLTAHANVLVALTTTVPDTKDALAPIISAVETHVATARDARSSVTASLTTRASEGGAPVRAAADRKKESAKEALERVRMLASEREAGASASSSAAIAERASEVEEAVQQGEAYLQTGEYERADEAFQGAIRAATQTETEAAISLELKKILPAFPLEATTTIGVEVNVGVSVGGVLGTTTSRGGEDEKKMR
;
A
#
# COMPACT_ATOMS: atom_id res chain seq x y z
N MET A 1 21.32 -94.67 34.54
CA MET A 1 22.32 -95.41 33.75
C MET A 1 22.34 -94.83 32.34
N GLN A 2 23.54 -94.53 31.87
CA GLN A 2 23.92 -93.94 30.58
C GLN A 2 24.13 -95.08 29.54
N PRO A 3 24.55 -94.81 28.29
CA PRO A 3 23.79 -94.52 27.06
C PRO A 3 24.01 -95.64 26.00
N LEU A 4 23.73 -95.39 24.71
CA LEU A 4 24.53 -95.90 23.58
C LEU A 4 24.25 -95.06 22.31
N ASN A 5 25.33 -94.53 21.72
CA ASN A 5 25.41 -93.95 20.37
C ASN A 5 25.62 -95.09 19.37
N ASP A 6 25.13 -94.90 18.15
CA ASP A 6 25.75 -95.45 16.94
C ASP A 6 25.58 -94.39 15.83
N ASP A 7 26.64 -93.63 15.61
CA ASP A 7 26.95 -93.04 14.31
C ASP A 7 27.43 -94.19 13.43
N ASP A 8 26.83 -94.36 12.25
CA ASP A 8 27.53 -94.53 10.98
C ASP A 8 26.51 -94.76 9.85
N MET A 9 26.77 -94.11 8.70
CA MET A 9 26.49 -94.52 7.31
C MET A 9 25.84 -93.44 6.42
N GLU A 10 26.61 -93.06 5.39
CA GLU A 10 26.27 -92.48 4.06
C GLU A 10 26.21 -90.95 3.94
N GLU A 11 27.31 -90.25 3.65
CA GLU A 11 28.09 -90.11 2.38
C GLU A 11 27.40 -89.20 1.34
N HIS A 12 27.92 -87.96 1.24
CA HIS A 12 27.39 -86.85 0.45
C HIS A 12 28.08 -86.72 -0.91
N ASP A 13 27.28 -86.57 -1.96
CA ASP A 13 27.67 -86.16 -3.32
C ASP A 13 28.15 -84.69 -3.32
N GLN A 14 29.46 -84.47 -3.12
CA GLN A 14 30.07 -83.13 -3.04
C GLN A 14 30.99 -82.86 -4.24
N LEU A 15 30.81 -81.68 -4.85
CA LEU A 15 31.66 -81.16 -5.92
C LEU A 15 33.14 -81.20 -5.53
N THR A 16 33.99 -81.58 -6.48
CA THR A 16 35.43 -81.70 -6.22
C THR A 16 36.06 -80.34 -5.98
N ASN A 17 37.17 -80.30 -5.22
CA ASN A 17 37.86 -79.04 -4.91
C ASN A 17 38.30 -78.25 -6.15
N ILE A 18 38.56 -78.94 -7.26
CA ILE A 18 38.97 -78.32 -8.53
C ILE A 18 37.78 -77.62 -9.20
N GLU A 19 36.59 -78.22 -9.16
CA GLU A 19 35.36 -77.62 -9.65
C GLU A 19 34.98 -76.39 -8.82
N HIS A 20 35.18 -76.45 -7.49
CA HIS A 20 34.98 -75.30 -6.62
C HIS A 20 35.91 -74.12 -6.93
N GLU A 21 37.20 -74.38 -7.17
CA GLU A 21 38.17 -73.34 -7.52
C GLU A 21 37.86 -72.71 -8.89
N SER A 22 37.52 -73.52 -9.89
CA SER A 22 37.20 -73.03 -11.24
C SER A 22 35.92 -72.19 -11.27
N ILE A 23 34.88 -72.59 -10.53
CA ILE A 23 33.66 -71.79 -10.40
C ILE A 23 33.95 -70.46 -9.69
N ARG A 24 34.74 -70.46 -8.60
CA ARG A 24 35.12 -69.22 -7.89
C ARG A 24 35.91 -68.27 -8.79
N MET A 25 36.81 -68.79 -9.61
CA MET A 25 37.60 -67.97 -10.53
C MET A 25 36.70 -67.30 -11.57
N TYR A 26 35.73 -68.04 -12.12
CA TYR A 26 34.79 -67.52 -13.10
C TYR A 26 33.88 -66.43 -12.49
N VAL A 27 33.33 -66.66 -11.31
CA VAL A 27 32.50 -65.69 -10.59
C VAL A 27 33.28 -64.41 -10.27
N ARG A 28 34.53 -64.54 -9.78
CA ARG A 28 35.38 -63.37 -9.49
C ARG A 28 35.68 -62.56 -10.74
N ARG A 29 35.94 -63.22 -11.87
CA ARG A 29 36.19 -62.53 -13.14
C ARG A 29 34.93 -61.81 -13.64
N PHE A 30 33.78 -62.47 -13.58
CA PHE A 30 32.50 -61.87 -13.94
C PHE A 30 32.19 -60.63 -13.08
N MET A 31 32.40 -60.70 -11.75
CA MET A 31 32.22 -59.57 -10.84
C MET A 31 33.21 -58.41 -11.08
N ALA A 32 34.44 -58.71 -11.53
CA ALA A 32 35.43 -57.69 -11.86
C ALA A 32 35.10 -56.96 -13.17
N GLU A 33 34.60 -57.68 -14.18
CA GLU A 33 34.18 -57.10 -15.46
C GLU A 33 32.80 -56.41 -15.36
N HIS A 34 31.96 -56.81 -14.39
CA HIS A 34 30.61 -56.29 -14.16
C HIS A 34 30.45 -55.80 -12.71
N PRO A 35 31.19 -54.75 -12.29
CA PRO A 35 31.09 -54.26 -10.92
C PRO A 35 29.63 -53.83 -10.64
N PRO A 36 29.06 -54.23 -9.50
CA PRO A 36 27.68 -53.90 -9.16
C PRO A 36 27.55 -52.38 -9.16
N ARG A 37 26.77 -51.83 -10.10
CA ARG A 37 26.41 -50.41 -10.10
C ARG A 37 25.54 -50.17 -8.88
N ALA A 38 26.12 -49.57 -7.84
CA ALA A 38 25.37 -49.14 -6.68
C ALA A 38 24.19 -48.25 -7.15
N PRO A 39 22.94 -48.58 -6.77
CA PRO A 39 21.79 -47.76 -7.08
C PRO A 39 21.97 -46.32 -6.57
N PHE A 40 21.45 -45.33 -7.29
CA PHE A 40 21.56 -43.90 -6.98
C PHE A 40 21.29 -43.55 -5.50
N HIS A 41 20.36 -44.25 -4.84
CA HIS A 41 19.99 -44.00 -3.46
C HIS A 41 21.06 -44.38 -2.42
N ILE A 42 21.97 -45.34 -2.73
CA ILE A 42 23.11 -45.64 -1.84
C ILE A 42 24.20 -44.57 -1.98
N ARG A 43 24.31 -43.94 -3.16
CA ARG A 43 25.23 -42.82 -3.42
C ARG A 43 24.79 -41.52 -2.74
N ALA A 44 23.48 -41.36 -2.49
CA ALA A 44 22.91 -40.18 -1.84
C ALA A 44 23.08 -40.20 -0.31
N LEU A 45 23.15 -41.37 0.33
CA LEU A 45 23.35 -41.46 1.78
C LEU A 45 24.80 -41.22 2.22
N ASP A 46 25.77 -41.46 1.34
CA ASP A 46 27.19 -41.19 1.63
C ASP A 46 27.51 -39.67 1.65
N TRP A 47 26.67 -38.84 1.02
CA TRP A 47 26.71 -37.37 1.18
C TRP A 47 26.16 -36.89 2.53
N GLY A 48 25.36 -37.71 3.23
CA GLY A 48 24.84 -37.37 4.56
C GLY A 48 25.83 -37.69 5.67
N GLU A 49 26.46 -38.86 5.64
CA GLU A 49 27.34 -39.30 6.74
C GLU A 49 28.79 -38.81 6.60
N ALA A 50 29.35 -38.68 5.39
CA ALA A 50 30.67 -38.07 5.20
C ALA A 50 30.69 -36.57 5.54
N ALA A 51 29.54 -35.89 5.48
CA ALA A 51 29.40 -34.48 5.86
C ALA A 51 29.35 -34.26 7.39
N PHE A 52 29.08 -35.30 8.18
CA PHE A 52 28.87 -35.15 9.62
C PHE A 52 29.97 -35.75 10.49
N LEU A 53 30.75 -36.73 10.02
CA LEU A 53 31.70 -37.44 10.91
C LEU A 53 33.11 -37.74 10.36
N GLY A 54 33.50 -37.26 9.16
CA GLY A 54 34.88 -37.49 8.73
C GLY A 54 35.37 -36.69 7.53
N SER A 55 36.10 -35.60 7.77
CA SER A 55 37.43 -35.39 7.16
C SER A 55 38.07 -34.09 7.63
N HIS A 56 39.24 -34.22 8.25
CA HIS A 56 40.18 -33.12 8.46
C HIS A 56 40.72 -32.65 7.10
N THR A 57 40.11 -31.63 6.49
CA THR A 57 40.70 -30.97 5.31
C THR A 57 40.58 -29.44 5.38
N SER A 58 41.75 -28.80 5.55
CA SER A 58 42.16 -27.42 5.23
C SER A 58 41.12 -26.28 5.26
N GLY A 59 41.23 -25.42 6.28
CA GLY A 59 41.13 -23.93 6.30
C GLY A 59 40.04 -23.15 5.56
N THR A 60 39.66 -23.50 4.33
CA THR A 60 38.81 -22.69 3.45
C THR A 60 37.31 -22.99 3.60
N PHE A 61 36.93 -24.20 4.03
CA PHE A 61 35.52 -24.56 4.28
C PHE A 61 34.95 -23.98 5.58
N ALA A 62 35.78 -23.65 6.57
CA ALA A 62 35.32 -22.99 7.79
C ALA A 62 34.79 -21.57 7.47
N TYR A 63 35.52 -20.80 6.67
CA TYR A 63 35.08 -19.47 6.23
C TYR A 63 33.79 -19.49 5.43
N ALA A 64 33.57 -20.48 4.56
CA ALA A 64 32.32 -20.59 3.80
C ALA A 64 31.11 -20.90 4.70
N ARG A 65 31.28 -21.71 5.76
CA ARG A 65 30.23 -22.00 6.75
C ARG A 65 29.94 -20.81 7.65
N PHE A 66 30.98 -20.10 8.11
CA PHE A 66 30.82 -18.87 8.87
C PHE A 66 30.27 -17.71 8.01
N ALA A 67 30.64 -17.63 6.73
CA ALA A 67 30.08 -16.66 5.79
C ALA A 67 28.62 -16.96 5.46
N GLY A 68 28.23 -18.22 5.28
CA GLY A 68 26.85 -18.62 5.11
C GLY A 68 26.00 -18.35 6.35
N ALA A 69 26.52 -18.64 7.55
CA ALA A 69 25.85 -18.32 8.81
C ALA A 69 25.77 -16.81 9.06
N ALA A 70 26.84 -16.06 8.78
CA ALA A 70 26.85 -14.60 8.87
C ALA A 70 25.90 -13.96 7.86
N PHE A 71 25.84 -14.48 6.63
CA PHE A 71 24.90 -14.04 5.61
C PHE A 71 23.45 -14.36 6.01
N ALA A 72 23.18 -15.54 6.57
CA ALA A 72 21.88 -15.88 7.11
C ALA A 72 21.50 -14.95 8.29
N VAL A 73 22.43 -14.65 9.20
CA VAL A 73 22.20 -13.69 10.29
C VAL A 73 21.93 -12.29 9.73
N VAL A 74 22.71 -11.82 8.76
CA VAL A 74 22.47 -10.52 8.09
C VAL A 74 21.13 -10.51 7.37
N LEU A 75 20.73 -11.61 6.72
CA LEU A 75 19.43 -11.72 6.08
C LEU A 75 18.29 -11.76 7.08
N PHE A 76 18.35 -12.61 8.12
CA PHE A 76 17.25 -12.74 9.08
C PHE A 76 17.14 -11.54 10.02
N VAL A 77 18.26 -11.03 10.53
CA VAL A 77 18.28 -9.82 11.35
C VAL A 77 17.97 -8.60 10.47
N GLY A 78 18.54 -8.51 9.26
CA GLY A 78 18.31 -7.40 8.34
C GLY A 78 16.89 -7.36 7.78
N PHE A 79 16.33 -8.47 7.31
CA PHE A 79 14.93 -8.52 6.89
C PHE A 79 13.98 -8.35 8.08
N GLY A 80 14.29 -8.94 9.24
CA GLY A 80 13.47 -8.79 10.43
C GLY A 80 13.40 -7.34 10.91
N THR A 81 14.53 -6.64 10.97
CA THR A 81 14.58 -5.22 11.35
C THR A 81 13.96 -4.32 10.29
N SER A 82 14.20 -4.59 8.99
CA SER A 82 13.53 -3.86 7.91
C SER A 82 12.02 -4.06 7.93
N TYR A 83 11.53 -5.28 8.18
CA TYR A 83 10.09 -5.54 8.28
C TYR A 83 9.47 -4.83 9.48
N ALA A 84 10.08 -4.95 10.66
CA ALA A 84 9.62 -4.25 11.86
C ALA A 84 9.66 -2.72 11.71
N ALA A 85 10.63 -2.19 10.95
CA ALA A 85 10.72 -0.76 10.67
C ALA A 85 9.55 -0.23 9.83
N GLN A 86 8.84 -1.06 9.06
CA GLN A 86 7.71 -0.59 8.24
C GLN A 86 6.56 0.01 9.07
N SER A 87 6.32 -0.57 10.25
CA SER A 87 5.30 -0.08 11.19
C SER A 87 5.83 0.95 12.17
N ALA A 88 7.11 1.32 12.09
CA ALA A 88 7.69 2.30 13.00
C ALA A 88 7.08 3.70 12.74
N LEU A 89 6.76 4.39 13.83
CA LEU A 89 6.30 5.78 13.84
C LEU A 89 7.47 6.73 14.17
N PRO A 90 7.37 8.02 13.80
CA PRO A 90 8.32 9.05 14.25
C PRO A 90 8.59 8.97 15.76
N GLY A 91 9.84 9.20 16.17
CA GLY A 91 10.29 9.02 17.56
C GLY A 91 10.63 7.59 17.97
N GLN A 92 10.25 6.57 17.19
CA GLN A 92 10.61 5.17 17.47
C GLN A 92 12.00 4.79 16.91
N ALA A 93 12.68 3.86 17.58
CA ALA A 93 14.07 3.49 17.26
C ALA A 93 14.29 3.01 15.82
N LEU A 94 13.32 2.31 15.24
CA LEU A 94 13.41 1.77 13.87
C LEU A 94 12.91 2.73 12.79
N TYR A 95 12.41 3.92 13.16
CA TYR A 95 11.92 4.89 12.17
C TYR A 95 13.03 5.36 11.25
N GLY A 96 14.25 5.52 11.78
CA GLY A 96 15.42 5.82 10.96
C GLY A 96 15.68 4.78 9.87
N VAL A 97 15.41 3.49 10.13
CA VAL A 97 15.55 2.41 9.13
C VAL A 97 14.44 2.48 8.09
N LYS A 98 13.20 2.79 8.52
CA LYS A 98 12.05 2.99 7.61
C LYS A 98 12.39 4.02 6.54
N VAL A 99 12.75 5.23 6.97
CA VAL A 99 12.90 6.36 6.06
C VAL A 99 14.25 6.33 5.33
N ASN A 100 15.34 5.97 6.01
CA ASN A 100 16.67 6.05 5.38
C ASN A 100 17.08 4.82 4.60
N VAL A 101 16.40 3.68 4.77
CA VAL A 101 16.75 2.43 4.08
C VAL A 101 15.56 1.93 3.28
N ASN A 102 14.47 1.54 3.95
CA ASN A 102 13.37 0.84 3.28
C ASN A 102 12.73 1.71 2.19
N GLU A 103 12.38 2.95 2.52
CA GLU A 103 11.74 3.87 1.58
C GLU A 103 12.68 4.31 0.46
N LYS A 104 13.98 4.47 0.73
CA LYS A 104 14.96 4.76 -0.34
C LYS A 104 15.10 3.60 -1.32
N VAL A 105 15.10 2.36 -0.82
CA VAL A 105 15.10 1.17 -1.68
C VAL A 105 13.82 1.09 -2.49
N ALA A 106 12.65 1.27 -1.87
CA ALA A 106 11.37 1.28 -2.57
C ALA A 106 11.30 2.39 -3.63
N GLY A 107 11.74 3.60 -3.30
CA GLY A 107 11.80 4.73 -4.23
C GLY A 107 12.79 4.52 -5.37
N ALA A 108 13.92 3.85 -5.14
CA ALA A 108 14.86 3.49 -6.20
C ALA A 108 14.27 2.48 -7.21
N LEU A 109 13.27 1.69 -6.80
CA LEU A 109 12.54 0.77 -7.66
C LEU A 109 11.38 1.45 -8.42
N ALA A 110 10.99 2.68 -8.05
CA ALA A 110 10.05 3.50 -8.79
C ALA A 110 10.74 4.14 -10.02
N ILE A 111 10.83 3.37 -11.11
CA ILE A 111 11.62 3.74 -12.29
C ILE A 111 10.85 4.68 -13.23
N THR A 112 9.55 4.49 -13.40
CA THR A 112 8.72 5.25 -14.35
C THR A 112 8.14 6.52 -13.71
N PRO A 113 7.87 7.59 -14.48
CA PRO A 113 7.24 8.81 -13.95
C PRO A 113 5.94 8.52 -13.19
N VAL A 114 5.10 7.63 -13.72
CA VAL A 114 3.87 7.16 -13.06
C VAL A 114 4.18 6.54 -11.69
N SER A 115 5.12 5.58 -11.64
CA SER A 115 5.46 4.90 -10.39
C SER A 115 6.10 5.84 -9.36
N ARG A 116 6.83 6.88 -9.80
CA ARG A 116 7.43 7.89 -8.92
C ARG A 116 6.38 8.82 -8.32
N ALA A 117 5.43 9.27 -9.12
CA ALA A 117 4.29 10.05 -8.63
C ALA A 117 3.48 9.23 -7.61
N GLN A 118 3.14 7.98 -7.94
CA GLN A 118 2.44 7.08 -7.02
C GLN A 118 3.21 6.84 -5.72
N PHE A 119 4.53 6.61 -5.79
CA PHE A 119 5.34 6.40 -4.60
C PHE A 119 5.40 7.63 -3.70
N SER A 120 5.55 8.84 -4.27
CA SER A 120 5.52 10.08 -3.49
C SER A 120 4.14 10.34 -2.85
N ALA A 121 3.05 10.05 -3.56
CA ALA A 121 1.69 10.13 -3.00
C ALA A 121 1.55 9.19 -1.79
N GLN A 122 1.96 7.92 -1.94
CA GLN A 122 1.93 6.92 -0.86
C GLN A 122 2.77 7.34 0.35
N LEU A 123 3.93 7.98 0.14
CA LEU A 123 4.72 8.50 1.26
C LEU A 123 3.99 9.64 1.97
N THR A 124 3.31 10.51 1.23
CA THR A 124 2.54 11.62 1.83
C THR A 124 1.38 11.10 2.66
N GLU A 125 0.58 10.18 2.10
CA GLU A 125 -0.49 9.46 2.80
C GLU A 125 0.07 8.82 4.10
N ARG A 126 1.20 8.12 4.01
CA ARG A 126 1.84 7.50 5.17
C ARG A 126 2.26 8.49 6.26
N ARG A 127 2.71 9.71 5.91
CA ARG A 127 3.04 10.73 6.93
C ARG A 127 1.80 11.25 7.64
N LEU A 128 0.68 11.31 6.95
CA LEU A 128 -0.60 11.69 7.53
C LEU A 128 -1.13 10.59 8.44
N GLU A 129 -1.07 9.33 8.00
CA GLU A 129 -1.37 8.18 8.84
C GLU A 129 -0.49 8.13 10.10
N GLU A 130 0.81 8.43 9.98
CA GLU A 130 1.70 8.53 11.14
C GLU A 130 1.25 9.60 12.14
N ALA A 131 0.83 10.77 11.66
CA ALA A 131 0.28 11.83 12.50
C ALA A 131 -1.00 11.40 13.19
N GLU A 132 -1.91 10.76 12.46
CA GLU A 132 -3.20 10.29 12.95
C GLU A 132 -3.02 9.21 14.03
N MET A 133 -2.12 8.26 13.80
CA MET A 133 -1.83 7.17 14.73
C MET A 133 -1.18 7.67 16.01
N LEU A 134 -0.21 8.59 15.90
CA LEU A 134 0.41 9.23 17.06
C LEU A 134 -0.58 10.10 17.83
N ALA A 135 -1.45 10.83 17.13
CA ALA A 135 -2.48 11.64 17.78
C ALA A 135 -3.52 10.77 18.50
N ALA A 136 -3.99 9.70 17.87
CA ALA A 136 -4.93 8.76 18.47
C ALA A 136 -4.35 8.03 19.69
N ALA A 137 -3.04 7.79 19.70
CA ALA A 137 -2.32 7.23 20.85
C ALA A 137 -1.97 8.28 21.93
N ASN A 138 -2.25 9.57 21.70
CA ASN A 138 -1.82 10.70 22.53
C ASN A 138 -0.28 10.79 22.69
N GLU A 139 0.45 10.38 21.65
CA GLU A 139 1.92 10.37 21.58
C GLU A 139 2.48 11.44 20.63
N LEU A 140 1.62 12.24 20.00
CA LEU A 140 2.04 13.32 19.10
C LEU A 140 2.58 14.52 19.88
N SER A 141 3.91 14.63 20.00
CA SER A 141 4.58 15.80 20.58
C SER A 141 4.77 16.93 19.57
N PRO A 142 5.02 18.19 20.01
CA PRO A 142 5.34 19.30 19.10
C PRO A 142 6.57 19.03 18.23
N GLU A 143 7.61 18.39 18.78
CA GLU A 143 8.82 18.05 18.04
C GLU A 143 8.53 17.02 16.94
N ILE A 144 7.70 16.02 17.24
CA ILE A 144 7.28 15.02 16.26
C ILE A 144 6.40 15.64 15.18
N SER A 145 5.50 16.55 15.56
CA SER A 145 4.65 17.29 14.61
C SER A 145 5.49 18.08 13.60
N VAL A 146 6.55 18.77 14.05
CA VAL A 146 7.49 19.46 13.15
C VAL A 146 8.23 18.49 12.23
N GLU A 147 8.66 17.32 12.73
CA GLU A 147 9.29 16.30 11.88
C GLU A 147 8.32 15.80 10.80
N ILE A 148 7.08 15.48 11.17
CA ILE A 148 6.05 15.02 10.24
C ILE A 148 5.74 16.08 9.19
N GLN A 149 5.55 17.33 9.60
CA GLN A 149 5.27 18.44 8.70
C GLN A 149 6.37 18.61 7.65
N SER A 150 7.64 18.57 8.08
CA SER A 150 8.80 18.64 7.17
C SER A 150 8.77 17.50 6.14
N ARG A 151 8.39 16.29 6.55
CA ARG A 151 8.29 15.13 5.66
C ARG A 151 7.09 15.21 4.71
N ILE A 152 5.95 15.75 5.16
CA ILE A 152 4.79 16.00 4.29
C ILE A 152 5.17 16.99 3.19
N GLU A 153 5.89 18.05 3.54
CA GLU A 153 6.37 19.05 2.58
C GLU A 153 7.32 18.42 1.55
N GLU A 154 8.30 17.62 2.02
CA GLU A 154 9.26 16.91 1.15
C GLU A 154 8.56 15.96 0.17
N THR A 155 7.62 15.16 0.68
CA THR A 155 6.92 14.14 -0.10
C THR A 155 5.91 14.75 -1.07
N THR A 156 5.21 15.81 -0.68
CA THR A 156 4.28 16.55 -1.55
C THR A 156 5.01 17.33 -2.63
N THR A 157 6.15 17.96 -2.31
CA THR A 157 7.01 18.60 -3.30
C THR A 157 7.52 17.58 -4.33
N SER A 158 7.96 16.41 -3.86
CA SER A 158 8.40 15.33 -4.74
C SER A 158 7.26 14.82 -5.62
N PHE A 159 6.05 14.67 -5.07
CA PHE A 159 4.86 14.30 -5.81
C PHE A 159 4.57 15.30 -6.93
N ASN A 160 4.53 16.60 -6.62
CA ASN A 160 4.26 17.65 -7.61
C ASN A 160 5.31 17.67 -8.72
N SER A 161 6.59 17.49 -8.39
CA SER A 161 7.66 17.37 -9.38
C SER A 161 7.47 16.14 -10.28
N HIS A 162 7.20 14.96 -9.71
CA HIS A 162 7.00 13.74 -10.49
C HIS A 162 5.73 13.79 -11.35
N VAL A 163 4.69 14.48 -10.91
CA VAL A 163 3.48 14.72 -11.70
C VAL A 163 3.75 15.66 -12.87
N ALA A 164 4.59 16.69 -12.68
CA ALA A 164 5.03 17.55 -13.77
C ALA A 164 5.83 16.74 -14.82
N ASP A 165 6.77 15.91 -14.38
CA ASP A 165 7.50 14.99 -15.27
C ASP A 165 6.55 14.03 -16.01
N LEU A 166 5.53 13.51 -15.31
CA LEU A 166 4.51 12.64 -15.90
C LEU A 166 3.69 13.37 -16.97
N ALA A 167 3.34 14.64 -16.76
CA ALA A 167 2.57 15.43 -17.72
C ALA A 167 3.32 15.64 -19.05
N GLU A 168 4.66 15.70 -18.99
CA GLU A 168 5.56 15.81 -20.15
C GLU A 168 5.94 14.46 -20.78
N TRP A 169 5.71 13.36 -20.06
CA TRP A 169 6.08 12.02 -20.51
C TRP A 169 5.02 11.41 -21.42
N GLY A 170 5.25 11.49 -22.73
CA GLY A 170 4.33 10.95 -23.74
C GLY A 170 2.96 11.65 -23.69
N ASP A 171 1.87 10.88 -23.69
CA ASP A 171 0.50 11.39 -23.51
C ASP A 171 0.04 11.41 -22.03
N GLY A 172 1.00 11.54 -21.10
CA GLY A 172 0.77 11.42 -19.65
C GLY A 172 -0.03 12.56 -19.00
N THR A 173 -0.46 13.57 -19.75
CA THR A 173 -1.22 14.72 -19.22
C THR A 173 -2.51 14.31 -18.51
N VAL A 174 -3.24 13.31 -19.03
CA VAL A 174 -4.47 12.79 -18.38
C VAL A 174 -4.11 12.07 -17.07
N ALA A 175 -3.07 11.25 -17.08
CA ALA A 175 -2.61 10.54 -15.89
C ALA A 175 -2.10 11.50 -14.80
N ALA A 176 -1.49 12.62 -15.20
CA ALA A 176 -1.09 13.69 -14.28
C ALA A 176 -2.30 14.39 -13.64
N ALA A 177 -3.35 14.69 -14.42
CA ALA A 177 -4.59 15.25 -13.90
C ALA A 177 -5.28 14.29 -12.92
N ASP A 178 -5.36 13.01 -13.28
CA ASP A 178 -5.94 11.97 -12.41
C ASP A 178 -5.14 11.80 -11.12
N ALA A 179 -3.80 11.83 -11.18
CA ALA A 179 -2.95 11.76 -9.99
C ALA A 179 -3.18 12.95 -9.05
N GLN A 180 -3.27 14.17 -9.57
CA GLN A 180 -3.59 15.36 -8.76
C GLN A 180 -4.99 15.27 -8.14
N SER A 181 -5.95 14.76 -8.91
CA SER A 181 -7.33 14.56 -8.47
C SER A 181 -7.43 13.54 -7.32
N ASP A 182 -6.71 12.42 -7.42
CA ASP A 182 -6.62 11.41 -6.36
C ASP A 182 -5.94 11.97 -5.10
N MET A 183 -4.84 12.71 -5.28
CA MET A 183 -4.13 13.35 -4.19
C MET A 183 -5.00 14.40 -3.47
N GLU A 184 -5.72 15.24 -4.20
CA GLU A 184 -6.69 16.20 -3.63
C GLU A 184 -7.71 15.48 -2.74
N ALA A 185 -8.31 14.39 -3.22
CA ALA A 185 -9.32 13.63 -2.49
C ALA A 185 -8.76 13.01 -1.20
N LYS A 186 -7.58 12.39 -1.26
CA LYS A 186 -6.94 11.74 -0.12
C LYS A 186 -6.44 12.73 0.92
N LEU A 187 -5.79 13.82 0.50
CA LEU A 187 -5.38 14.87 1.42
C LEU A 187 -6.58 15.48 2.14
N THR A 188 -7.70 15.67 1.42
CA THR A 188 -8.96 16.15 2.01
C THR A 188 -9.49 15.16 3.05
N ALA A 189 -9.47 13.87 2.75
CA ALA A 189 -9.87 12.82 3.69
C ALA A 189 -9.03 12.84 4.97
N HIS A 190 -7.70 12.86 4.85
CA HIS A 190 -6.79 12.96 5.99
C HIS A 190 -7.01 14.25 6.79
N ALA A 191 -7.22 15.40 6.12
CA ALA A 191 -7.49 16.66 6.82
C ALA A 191 -8.75 16.58 7.69
N ASN A 192 -9.85 16.00 7.18
CA ASN A 192 -11.08 15.82 7.96
C ASN A 192 -10.87 14.89 9.16
N VAL A 193 -10.11 13.80 8.99
CA VAL A 193 -9.77 12.89 10.10
C VAL A 193 -8.94 13.60 11.17
N LEU A 194 -7.90 14.35 10.76
CA LEU A 194 -7.08 15.13 11.69
C LEU A 194 -7.92 16.16 12.46
N VAL A 195 -8.87 16.83 11.80
CA VAL A 195 -9.83 17.74 12.45
C VAL A 195 -10.69 16.97 13.47
N ALA A 196 -11.23 15.80 13.11
CA ALA A 196 -12.00 14.97 14.04
C ALA A 196 -11.15 14.52 15.25
N LEU A 197 -9.87 14.22 15.06
CA LEU A 197 -8.95 13.90 16.15
C LEU A 197 -8.76 15.07 17.13
N THR A 198 -8.78 16.34 16.68
CA THR A 198 -8.70 17.49 17.60
C THR A 198 -9.87 17.56 18.59
N THR A 199 -11.02 16.97 18.23
CA THR A 199 -12.20 16.89 19.11
C THR A 199 -12.19 15.64 19.98
N THR A 200 -11.64 14.53 19.47
CA THR A 200 -11.64 13.23 20.15
C THR A 200 -10.48 13.10 21.15
N VAL A 201 -9.33 13.70 20.83
CA VAL A 201 -8.12 13.75 21.67
C VAL A 201 -7.66 15.20 21.82
N PRO A 202 -8.33 16.01 22.67
CA PRO A 202 -8.09 17.45 22.77
C PRO A 202 -6.64 17.83 23.12
N ASP A 203 -5.93 16.97 23.84
CA ASP A 203 -4.53 17.19 24.26
C ASP A 203 -3.57 17.30 23.06
N THR A 204 -3.91 16.69 21.92
CA THR A 204 -3.09 16.71 20.70
C THR A 204 -3.43 17.86 19.76
N LYS A 205 -4.46 18.65 20.07
CA LYS A 205 -4.98 19.72 19.20
C LYS A 205 -3.90 20.72 18.77
N ASP A 206 -3.07 21.16 19.71
CA ASP A 206 -2.02 22.15 19.43
C ASP A 206 -0.93 21.59 18.53
N ALA A 207 -0.61 20.29 18.65
CA ALA A 207 0.35 19.60 17.79
C ALA A 207 -0.23 19.26 16.42
N LEU A 208 -1.55 19.07 16.30
CA LEU A 208 -2.25 18.81 15.04
C LEU A 208 -2.49 20.06 14.20
N ALA A 209 -2.73 21.22 14.83
CA ALA A 209 -3.02 22.47 14.14
C ALA A 209 -2.03 22.83 13.00
N PRO A 210 -0.70 22.78 13.18
CA PRO A 210 0.24 23.08 12.09
C PRO A 210 0.21 22.05 10.96
N ILE A 211 -0.08 20.78 11.27
CA ILE A 211 -0.19 19.71 10.26
C ILE A 211 -1.44 19.94 9.43
N ILE A 212 -2.59 20.18 10.07
CA ILE A 212 -3.87 20.46 9.38
C ILE A 212 -3.70 21.65 8.42
N SER A 213 -3.08 22.74 8.89
CA SER A 213 -2.85 23.93 8.05
C SER A 213 -1.93 23.65 6.84
N ALA A 214 -0.90 22.82 7.02
CA ALA A 214 -0.02 22.42 5.91
C ALA A 214 -0.78 21.56 4.89
N VAL A 215 -1.60 20.60 5.37
CA VAL A 215 -2.41 19.74 4.50
C VAL A 215 -3.44 20.54 3.72
N GLU A 216 -4.14 21.48 4.35
CA GLU A 216 -5.08 22.39 3.67
C GLU A 216 -4.39 23.19 2.55
N THR A 217 -3.16 23.65 2.79
CA THR A 217 -2.35 24.32 1.77
C THR A 217 -2.01 23.40 0.59
N HIS A 218 -1.69 22.14 0.87
CA HIS A 218 -1.42 21.14 -0.16
C HIS A 218 -2.69 20.69 -0.91
N VAL A 219 -3.85 20.63 -0.26
CA VAL A 219 -5.15 20.42 -0.92
C VAL A 219 -5.42 21.54 -1.93
N ALA A 220 -5.24 22.80 -1.52
CA ALA A 220 -5.39 23.94 -2.43
C ALA A 220 -4.40 23.87 -3.60
N THR A 221 -3.14 23.51 -3.33
CA THR A 221 -2.11 23.36 -4.36
C THR A 221 -2.46 22.24 -5.35
N ALA A 222 -2.94 21.09 -4.88
CA ALA A 222 -3.36 19.98 -5.73
C ALA A 222 -4.57 20.34 -6.59
N ARG A 223 -5.53 21.08 -6.02
CA ARG A 223 -6.70 21.61 -6.74
C ARG A 223 -6.28 22.58 -7.85
N ASP A 224 -5.39 23.52 -7.56
CA ASP A 224 -4.88 24.49 -8.54
C ASP A 224 -4.09 23.79 -9.67
N ALA A 225 -3.22 22.83 -9.30
CA ALA A 225 -2.49 22.01 -10.25
C ALA A 225 -3.44 21.23 -11.17
N ARG A 226 -4.44 20.55 -10.61
CA ARG A 226 -5.49 19.85 -11.37
C ARG A 226 -6.21 20.78 -12.33
N SER A 227 -6.64 21.95 -11.86
CA SER A 227 -7.36 22.94 -12.68
C SER A 227 -6.49 23.40 -13.87
N SER A 228 -5.21 23.67 -13.65
CA SER A 228 -4.27 24.08 -14.70
C SER A 228 -4.04 23.00 -15.77
N VAL A 229 -3.93 21.74 -15.36
CA VAL A 229 -3.76 20.60 -16.28
C VAL A 229 -5.05 20.36 -17.06
N THR A 230 -6.20 20.44 -16.40
CA THR A 230 -7.51 20.27 -17.03
C THR A 230 -7.76 21.36 -18.08
N ALA A 231 -7.44 22.62 -17.81
CA ALA A 231 -7.53 23.72 -18.78
C ALA A 231 -6.59 23.54 -20.00
N SER A 232 -5.43 22.92 -19.78
CA SER A 232 -4.49 22.57 -20.86
C SER A 232 -5.01 21.41 -21.72
N LEU A 233 -5.80 20.50 -21.14
CA LEU A 233 -6.45 19.41 -21.85
C LEU A 233 -7.64 19.89 -22.71
N THR A 234 -8.48 20.80 -22.20
CA THR A 234 -9.64 21.33 -22.94
C THR A 234 -9.23 22.12 -24.19
N THR A 235 -8.15 22.91 -24.09
CA THR A 235 -7.57 23.63 -25.23
C THR A 235 -7.05 22.69 -26.33
N ARG A 236 -6.40 21.58 -25.96
CA ARG A 236 -5.89 20.56 -26.91
C ARG A 236 -7.01 19.67 -27.48
N ALA A 237 -8.03 19.40 -26.69
CA ALA A 237 -9.23 18.63 -27.04
C ALA A 237 -10.10 19.34 -28.10
N SER A 238 -10.12 20.67 -28.08
CA SER A 238 -10.86 21.51 -29.04
C SER A 238 -10.39 21.36 -30.49
N GLU A 239 -9.23 20.72 -30.73
CA GLU A 239 -8.69 20.47 -32.07
C GLU A 239 -9.16 19.14 -32.69
N GLY A 240 -9.86 18.27 -31.92
CA GLY A 240 -10.43 17.02 -32.42
C GLY A 240 -11.48 16.43 -31.48
N GLY A 241 -12.77 16.58 -31.77
CA GLY A 241 -13.87 16.24 -30.87
C GLY A 241 -14.14 14.74 -30.60
N ALA A 242 -13.57 13.82 -31.38
CA ALA A 242 -13.76 12.37 -31.19
C ALA A 242 -13.03 11.77 -29.96
N PRO A 243 -11.75 12.11 -29.66
CA PRO A 243 -11.06 11.63 -28.45
C PRO A 243 -11.67 12.12 -27.12
N VAL A 244 -12.33 13.28 -27.11
CA VAL A 244 -12.94 13.87 -25.89
C VAL A 244 -14.12 13.04 -25.40
N ARG A 245 -15.01 12.65 -26.32
CA ARG A 245 -16.13 11.76 -26.00
C ARG A 245 -15.66 10.42 -25.46
N ALA A 246 -14.67 9.80 -26.10
CA ALA A 246 -14.14 8.52 -25.66
C ALA A 246 -13.48 8.61 -24.27
N ALA A 247 -12.88 9.75 -23.91
CA ALA A 247 -12.35 9.99 -22.57
C ALA A 247 -13.48 10.11 -21.52
N ALA A 248 -14.51 10.90 -21.82
CA ALA A 248 -15.66 11.06 -20.93
C ALA A 248 -16.44 9.73 -20.74
N ASP A 249 -16.56 8.90 -21.79
CA ASP A 249 -17.16 7.57 -21.71
C ASP A 249 -16.34 6.60 -20.84
N ARG A 250 -15.00 6.64 -20.91
CA ARG A 250 -14.15 5.87 -19.99
C ARG A 250 -14.33 6.34 -18.55
N LYS A 251 -14.39 7.66 -18.36
CA LYS A 251 -14.49 8.26 -17.04
C LYS A 251 -15.83 8.00 -16.37
N LYS A 252 -16.91 7.95 -17.17
CA LYS A 252 -18.23 7.49 -16.75
C LYS A 252 -18.15 6.10 -16.09
N GLU A 253 -17.46 5.16 -16.72
CA GLU A 253 -17.35 3.80 -16.18
C GLU A 253 -16.61 3.81 -14.84
N SER A 254 -15.46 4.50 -14.75
CA SER A 254 -14.73 4.64 -13.48
C SER A 254 -15.53 5.33 -12.38
N ALA A 255 -16.39 6.30 -12.73
CA ALA A 255 -17.27 6.97 -11.78
C ALA A 255 -18.40 6.04 -11.27
N LYS A 256 -18.92 5.17 -12.13
CA LYS A 256 -19.88 4.12 -11.73
C LYS A 256 -19.26 3.08 -10.83
N GLU A 257 -18.06 2.64 -11.15
CA GLU A 257 -17.29 1.73 -10.29
C GLU A 257 -17.04 2.37 -8.91
N ALA A 258 -16.69 3.66 -8.88
CA ALA A 258 -16.51 4.39 -7.63
C ALA A 258 -17.79 4.52 -6.82
N LEU A 259 -18.93 4.83 -7.46
CA LEU A 259 -20.24 4.83 -6.81
C LEU A 259 -20.57 3.47 -6.19
N GLU A 260 -20.31 2.38 -6.92
CA GLU A 260 -20.58 1.03 -6.42
C GLU A 260 -19.72 0.69 -5.20
N ARG A 261 -18.45 1.10 -5.18
CA ARG A 261 -17.58 0.91 -4.00
C ARG A 261 -18.13 1.62 -2.77
N VAL A 262 -18.60 2.86 -2.89
CA VAL A 262 -19.19 3.62 -1.78
C VAL A 262 -20.51 2.99 -1.31
N ARG A 263 -21.34 2.47 -2.21
CA ARG A 263 -22.57 1.74 -1.86
C ARG A 263 -22.28 0.44 -1.12
N MET A 264 -21.30 -0.33 -1.59
CA MET A 264 -20.84 -1.54 -0.90
C MET A 264 -20.35 -1.20 0.50
N LEU A 265 -19.51 -0.16 0.63
CA LEU A 265 -19.04 0.36 1.91
C LEU A 265 -20.22 0.70 2.85
N ALA A 266 -21.25 1.41 2.37
CA ALA A 266 -22.45 1.71 3.16
C ALA A 266 -23.11 0.44 3.69
N SER A 267 -23.33 -0.54 2.80
CA SER A 267 -24.00 -1.80 3.14
C SER A 267 -23.22 -2.66 4.14
N GLU A 268 -21.89 -2.70 4.04
CA GLU A 268 -21.04 -3.42 4.99
C GLU A 268 -21.12 -2.79 6.39
N ARG A 269 -21.24 -1.46 6.47
CA ARG A 269 -21.38 -0.75 7.75
C ARG A 269 -22.76 -0.94 8.39
N GLU A 270 -23.82 -1.10 7.59
CA GLU A 270 -25.14 -1.49 8.09
C GLU A 270 -25.09 -2.87 8.77
N ALA A 271 -24.45 -3.84 8.11
CA ALA A 271 -24.29 -5.20 8.64
C ALA A 271 -23.44 -5.25 9.92
N GLY A 272 -22.45 -4.35 10.05
CA GLY A 272 -21.55 -4.24 11.20
C GLY A 272 -22.10 -3.51 12.43
N ALA A 273 -23.41 -3.20 12.47
CA ALA A 273 -24.11 -2.49 13.55
C ALA A 273 -23.71 -1.01 13.77
N SER A 274 -23.23 -0.32 12.72
CA SER A 274 -22.93 1.12 12.78
C SER A 274 -23.93 1.96 11.97
N ALA A 275 -25.20 1.97 12.41
CA ALA A 275 -26.31 2.60 11.69
C ALA A 275 -26.13 4.10 11.39
N SER A 276 -25.41 4.85 12.26
CA SER A 276 -25.15 6.28 12.02
C SER A 276 -24.08 6.51 10.95
N SER A 277 -23.13 5.60 10.81
CA SER A 277 -22.08 5.69 9.79
C SER A 277 -22.62 5.22 8.44
N SER A 278 -23.36 4.11 8.42
CA SER A 278 -23.99 3.67 7.17
C SER A 278 -24.91 4.74 6.56
N ALA A 279 -25.62 5.51 7.39
CA ALA A 279 -26.46 6.61 6.92
C ALA A 279 -25.66 7.74 6.25
N ALA A 280 -24.51 8.10 6.81
CA ALA A 280 -23.69 9.19 6.29
C ALA A 280 -22.87 8.76 5.04
N ILE A 281 -22.37 7.51 4.99
CA ILE A 281 -21.82 6.95 3.73
C ILE A 281 -22.92 6.80 2.67
N ALA A 282 -24.15 6.43 3.05
CA ALA A 282 -25.26 6.35 2.10
C ALA A 282 -25.65 7.73 1.55
N GLU A 283 -25.60 8.78 2.37
CA GLU A 283 -25.74 10.17 1.92
C GLU A 283 -24.66 10.53 0.91
N ARG A 284 -23.39 10.17 1.18
CA ARG A 284 -22.29 10.35 0.21
C ARG A 284 -22.47 9.56 -1.07
N ALA A 285 -22.97 8.34 -0.99
CA ALA A 285 -23.30 7.55 -2.17
C ALA A 285 -24.36 8.25 -3.02
N SER A 286 -25.34 8.93 -2.39
CA SER A 286 -26.33 9.74 -3.10
C SER A 286 -25.69 10.93 -3.81
N GLU A 287 -24.80 11.67 -3.15
CA GLU A 287 -24.07 12.79 -3.78
C GLU A 287 -23.22 12.34 -4.98
N VAL A 288 -22.52 11.21 -4.84
CA VAL A 288 -21.74 10.61 -5.94
C VAL A 288 -22.66 10.17 -7.07
N GLU A 289 -23.81 9.59 -6.76
CA GLU A 289 -24.82 9.19 -7.75
C GLU A 289 -25.37 10.38 -8.54
N GLU A 290 -25.70 11.49 -7.85
CA GLU A 290 -26.17 12.71 -8.51
C GLU A 290 -25.12 13.25 -9.49
N ALA A 291 -23.84 13.26 -9.11
CA ALA A 291 -22.75 13.67 -9.98
C ALA A 291 -22.61 12.76 -11.22
N VAL A 292 -22.73 11.44 -11.04
CA VAL A 292 -22.74 10.49 -12.16
C VAL A 292 -23.92 10.74 -13.10
N GLN A 293 -25.13 10.96 -12.55
CA GLN A 293 -26.32 11.23 -13.35
C GLN A 293 -26.19 12.55 -14.15
N GLN A 294 -25.60 13.59 -13.56
CA GLN A 294 -25.32 14.83 -14.26
C GLN A 294 -24.30 14.67 -15.37
N GLY A 295 -23.20 13.94 -15.12
CA GLY A 295 -22.24 13.60 -16.16
C GLY A 295 -22.88 12.86 -17.34
N GLU A 296 -23.78 11.91 -17.07
CA GLU A 296 -24.55 11.23 -18.11
C GLU A 296 -25.48 12.17 -18.88
N ALA A 297 -26.11 13.15 -18.22
CA ALA A 297 -26.92 14.16 -18.89
C ALA A 297 -26.08 15.06 -19.81
N TYR A 298 -24.90 15.51 -19.37
CA TYR A 298 -23.97 16.28 -20.19
C TYR A 298 -23.45 15.50 -21.40
N LEU A 299 -23.23 14.19 -21.26
CA LEU A 299 -22.89 13.33 -22.41
C LEU A 299 -23.99 13.33 -23.48
N GLN A 300 -25.27 13.37 -23.08
CA GLN A 300 -26.40 13.39 -24.01
C GLN A 300 -26.52 14.72 -24.75
N THR A 301 -26.17 15.84 -24.10
CA THR A 301 -26.19 17.18 -24.72
C THR A 301 -24.91 17.49 -25.51
N GLY A 302 -23.91 16.61 -25.49
CA GLY A 302 -22.62 16.81 -26.15
C GLY A 302 -21.67 17.73 -25.39
N GLU A 303 -21.97 18.05 -24.13
CA GLU A 303 -21.15 18.86 -23.24
C GLU A 303 -20.06 18.01 -22.57
N TYR A 304 -19.16 17.42 -23.38
CA TYR A 304 -18.19 16.42 -22.90
C TYR A 304 -17.25 16.92 -21.80
N GLU A 305 -16.89 18.21 -21.79
CA GLU A 305 -16.04 18.80 -20.75
C GLU A 305 -16.73 18.84 -19.38
N ARG A 306 -18.02 19.25 -19.36
CA ARG A 306 -18.83 19.24 -18.13
C ARG A 306 -19.14 17.81 -17.68
N ALA A 307 -19.30 16.89 -18.63
CA ALA A 307 -19.43 15.48 -18.31
C ALA A 307 -18.18 14.94 -17.61
N ASP A 308 -17.00 15.21 -18.17
CA ASP A 308 -15.72 14.81 -17.55
C ASP A 308 -15.55 15.41 -16.16
N GLU A 309 -15.84 16.70 -15.99
CA GLU A 309 -15.77 17.37 -14.69
C GLU A 309 -16.71 16.74 -13.65
N ALA A 310 -17.95 16.41 -14.03
CA ALA A 310 -18.92 15.76 -13.15
C ALA A 310 -18.46 14.34 -12.76
N PHE A 311 -17.97 13.53 -13.70
CA PHE A 311 -17.45 12.20 -13.41
C PHE A 311 -16.17 12.24 -12.56
N GLN A 312 -15.26 13.17 -12.84
CA GLN A 312 -14.08 13.40 -12.00
C GLN A 312 -14.48 13.79 -10.58
N GLY A 313 -15.46 14.69 -10.43
CA GLY A 313 -16.02 15.08 -9.13
C GLY A 313 -16.59 13.89 -8.36
N ALA A 314 -17.37 13.04 -9.04
CA ALA A 314 -17.91 11.80 -8.47
C ALA A 314 -16.79 10.87 -7.96
N ILE A 315 -15.74 10.66 -8.76
CA ILE A 315 -14.59 9.82 -8.36
C ILE A 315 -13.88 10.40 -7.15
N ARG A 316 -13.62 11.72 -7.11
CA ARG A 316 -12.94 12.32 -5.95
C ARG A 316 -13.76 12.20 -4.67
N ALA A 317 -15.07 12.46 -4.74
CA ALA A 317 -15.96 12.33 -3.58
C ALA A 317 -16.03 10.88 -3.08
N ALA A 318 -16.03 9.91 -3.99
CA ALA A 318 -15.96 8.50 -3.64
C ALA A 318 -14.62 8.13 -3.00
N THR A 319 -13.49 8.50 -3.60
CA THR A 319 -12.15 8.28 -3.05
C THR A 319 -12.03 8.90 -1.66
N GLN A 320 -12.46 10.15 -1.48
CA GLN A 320 -12.45 10.82 -0.18
C GLN A 320 -13.22 9.99 0.86
N THR A 321 -14.44 9.55 0.53
CA THR A 321 -15.29 8.77 1.44
C THR A 321 -14.66 7.42 1.79
N GLU A 322 -14.10 6.72 0.81
CA GLU A 322 -13.40 5.44 1.01
C GLU A 322 -12.19 5.61 1.94
N THR A 323 -11.37 6.64 1.71
CA THR A 323 -10.19 6.94 2.52
C THR A 323 -10.56 7.33 3.95
N GLU A 324 -11.54 8.24 4.14
CA GLU A 324 -12.03 8.63 5.47
C GLU A 324 -12.52 7.42 6.27
N ALA A 325 -13.31 6.54 5.65
CA ALA A 325 -13.86 5.36 6.30
C ALA A 325 -12.79 4.30 6.62
N ALA A 326 -11.78 4.15 5.76
CA ALA A 326 -10.66 3.25 5.98
C ALA A 326 -9.80 3.70 7.17
N ILE A 327 -9.42 4.98 7.21
CA ILE A 327 -8.64 5.56 8.30
C ILE A 327 -9.42 5.46 9.62
N SER A 328 -10.70 5.85 9.61
CA SER A 328 -11.56 5.81 10.80
C SER A 328 -11.67 4.40 11.39
N LEU A 329 -11.67 3.36 10.54
CA LEU A 329 -11.66 1.97 10.99
C LEU A 329 -10.34 1.59 11.66
N GLU A 330 -9.21 2.06 11.13
CA GLU A 330 -7.89 1.81 11.72
C GLU A 330 -7.77 2.51 13.06
N LEU A 331 -8.14 3.79 13.13
CA LEU A 331 -8.08 4.59 14.36
C LEU A 331 -8.97 4.01 15.46
N LYS A 332 -10.14 3.43 15.11
CA LYS A 332 -11.01 2.79 16.09
C LYS A 332 -10.37 1.60 16.83
N LYS A 333 -9.36 0.94 16.24
CA LYS A 333 -8.61 -0.14 16.90
C LYS A 333 -7.81 0.38 18.11
N ILE A 334 -7.38 1.65 18.06
CA ILE A 334 -6.58 2.30 19.11
C ILE A 334 -7.47 3.19 20.00
N LEU A 335 -8.41 3.90 19.37
CA LEU A 335 -9.31 4.86 19.98
C LEU A 335 -10.76 4.42 19.72
N PRO A 336 -11.33 3.52 20.53
CA PRO A 336 -12.69 2.96 20.29
C PRO A 336 -13.81 4.00 20.22
N ALA A 337 -13.59 5.18 20.82
CA ALA A 337 -14.50 6.30 20.81
C ALA A 337 -14.43 7.16 19.53
N PHE A 338 -13.44 6.93 18.67
CA PHE A 338 -13.30 7.65 17.40
C PHE A 338 -14.54 7.40 16.52
N PRO A 339 -15.13 8.46 15.94
CA PRO A 339 -16.29 8.30 15.08
C PRO A 339 -15.91 7.47 13.85
N LEU A 340 -16.86 6.68 13.35
CA LEU A 340 -16.60 5.85 12.16
C LEU A 340 -16.54 6.67 10.86
N GLU A 341 -16.92 7.94 10.94
CA GLU A 341 -16.72 8.94 9.90
C GLU A 341 -16.28 10.26 10.52
N ALA A 342 -15.28 10.87 9.91
CA ALA A 342 -14.93 12.24 10.21
C ALA A 342 -16.05 13.15 9.71
N THR A 343 -16.53 14.10 10.55
CA THR A 343 -17.43 15.13 10.06
C THR A 343 -16.69 15.93 8.98
N THR A 344 -17.17 15.85 7.74
CA THR A 344 -16.54 16.52 6.61
C THR A 344 -16.65 18.03 6.76
N THR A 345 -15.55 18.63 7.20
CA THR A 345 -15.37 20.08 7.27
C THR A 345 -14.83 20.62 5.95
N ILE A 346 -14.10 19.79 5.21
CA ILE A 346 -13.51 20.10 3.92
C ILE A 346 -14.07 19.09 2.92
N GLY A 347 -14.94 19.54 2.02
CA GLY A 347 -15.48 18.72 0.95
C GLY A 347 -14.69 18.93 -0.34
N VAL A 348 -14.43 17.85 -1.08
CA VAL A 348 -14.06 18.02 -2.49
C VAL A 348 -15.27 18.58 -3.25
N GLU A 349 -15.05 19.63 -4.05
CA GLU A 349 -16.10 20.19 -4.89
C GLU A 349 -16.60 19.14 -5.88
N VAL A 350 -17.82 18.68 -5.63
CA VAL A 350 -18.70 18.11 -6.64
C VAL A 350 -19.35 19.31 -7.30
N ASN A 351 -18.94 19.64 -8.53
CA ASN A 351 -19.56 20.74 -9.27
C ASN A 351 -20.95 20.28 -9.75
N VAL A 352 -21.88 20.22 -8.79
CA VAL A 352 -23.29 19.97 -9.04
C VAL A 352 -23.79 21.25 -9.70
N GLY A 353 -23.86 21.26 -11.03
CA GLY A 353 -24.26 22.41 -11.82
C GLY A 353 -25.71 22.79 -11.53
N VAL A 354 -25.96 23.46 -10.41
CA VAL A 354 -27.26 23.99 -10.03
C VAL A 354 -27.16 25.50 -10.07
N SER A 355 -27.51 26.08 -11.23
CA SER A 355 -28.03 27.44 -11.25
C SER A 355 -29.43 27.43 -10.64
N VAL A 356 -29.55 27.31 -9.32
CA VAL A 356 -30.79 27.62 -8.60
C VAL A 356 -30.37 28.32 -7.30
N GLY A 357 -30.64 29.62 -7.23
CA GLY A 357 -30.37 30.40 -6.05
C GLY A 357 -31.08 29.84 -4.82
N GLY A 358 -30.40 29.85 -3.67
CA GLY A 358 -31.03 29.47 -2.41
C GLY A 358 -30.08 29.09 -1.29
N VAL A 359 -29.53 30.11 -0.62
CA VAL A 359 -29.35 30.16 0.84
C VAL A 359 -28.60 29.00 1.51
N LEU A 360 -27.31 29.22 1.77
CA LEU A 360 -26.56 28.84 2.97
C LEU A 360 -25.40 29.87 3.05
N GLY A 361 -25.52 30.96 3.80
CA GLY A 361 -25.54 30.96 5.26
C GLY A 361 -24.14 31.28 5.80
N THR A 362 -23.47 32.34 5.32
CA THR A 362 -22.25 32.83 5.97
C THR A 362 -22.65 33.52 7.27
N THR A 363 -22.32 32.87 8.40
CA THR A 363 -22.42 33.48 9.73
C THR A 363 -21.34 34.55 9.86
N THR A 364 -21.62 35.77 9.40
CA THR A 364 -20.88 36.94 9.87
C THR A 364 -21.32 37.23 11.29
N SER A 365 -20.44 36.86 12.21
CA SER A 365 -20.52 37.19 13.63
C SER A 365 -20.71 38.70 13.82
N ARG A 366 -21.78 39.02 14.53
CA ARG A 366 -22.15 40.33 15.03
C ARG A 366 -21.25 40.67 16.23
N GLY A 367 -20.45 41.73 16.08
CA GLY A 367 -19.84 42.47 17.18
C GLY A 367 -19.92 43.97 16.89
N GLY A 368 -20.93 44.65 17.47
CA GLY A 368 -20.82 46.07 17.81
C GLY A 368 -19.81 46.22 18.96
N GLU A 369 -19.29 47.38 19.32
CA GLU A 369 -19.63 48.78 19.11
C GLU A 369 -18.29 49.54 19.11
N ASP A 370 -18.17 50.64 18.37
CA ASP A 370 -17.77 51.88 19.05
C ASP A 370 -18.01 53.12 18.18
N GLU A 371 -18.87 53.95 18.74
CA GLU A 371 -19.30 55.25 18.28
C GLU A 371 -18.27 56.31 18.72
N LYS A 372 -17.58 57.00 17.80
CA LYS A 372 -17.03 58.34 18.11
C LYS A 372 -16.61 59.20 16.91
N LYS A 373 -17.46 60.21 16.67
CA LYS A 373 -17.16 61.64 16.45
C LYS A 373 -16.33 62.11 15.24
N MET A 374 -16.93 63.15 14.61
CA MET A 374 -16.34 64.27 13.84
C MET A 374 -15.87 63.90 12.43
N ARG A 375 -16.31 64.54 11.34
CA ARG A 375 -16.84 65.89 11.08
C ARG A 375 -17.69 65.87 9.81
#